data_AF-A0A967UWW5-F1
#
_entry.id   AF-A0A967UWW5-F1
#
_cell.length_a   1.000
_cell.length_b   1.000
_cell.length_c   1.000
_cell.angle_alpha   90.00
_cell.angle_beta   90.00
_cell.angle_gamma   90.00
#
_symmetry.space_group_name_H-M   'P 1'
#
loop_
_entity.id
_entity.type
_entity.pdbx_description
1 polymer ?
#
loop_
_entity_poly.entity_id
_entity_poly.type
_entity_poly.pdbx_seq_one_letter_code
_entity_poly.pdbx_strand_id
1 'polypeptide(L)' 'MSGAGSAPGEARARRAGRALVVDGADRVLLIRGEDPADPSRGGFWFPPGGGVEADET' A
#
# COMPACT_ATOMS: atom_id res chain seq x y z
N MET A 1 -21.56 15.38 22.81
CA MET A 1 -21.10 15.69 21.43
C MET A 1 -20.28 14.50 20.98
N SER A 2 -20.72 13.88 19.87
CA SER A 2 -20.40 12.53 19.39
C SER A 2 -18.92 12.21 19.17
N GLY A 3 -18.56 10.95 19.38
CA GLY A 3 -17.61 10.24 18.54
C GLY A 3 -18.34 9.07 17.88
N ALA A 4 -18.93 9.29 16.71
CA ALA A 4 -19.55 8.21 15.95
C ALA A 4 -18.43 7.29 15.46
N GLY A 5 -18.47 6.01 15.86
CA GLY A 5 -17.64 4.99 15.22
C GLY A 5 -18.02 4.92 13.75
N SER A 6 -17.05 5.12 12.85
CA SER A 6 -17.30 5.03 11.41
C SER A 6 -17.78 3.62 11.07
N ALA A 7 -18.83 3.54 10.24
CA ALA A 7 -19.42 2.28 9.81
C ALA A 7 -18.40 1.45 9.01
N PRO A 8 -18.48 0.10 9.04
CA PRO A 8 -17.65 -0.73 8.18
C PRO A 8 -17.92 -0.37 6.72
N GLY A 9 -16.89 0.09 5.99
CA GLY A 9 -16.98 0.34 4.55
C GLY A 9 -16.72 1.77 4.09
N GLU A 10 -16.49 2.73 4.99
CA GLU A 10 -16.07 4.06 4.56
C GLU A 10 -14.58 4.06 4.20
N ALA A 11 -14.28 4.10 2.90
CA ALA A 11 -12.92 4.15 2.40
C ALA A 11 -12.23 5.44 2.91
N ARG A 12 -11.41 5.31 3.95
CA ARG A 12 -10.64 6.42 4.50
C ARG A 12 -9.45 6.73 3.59
N ALA A 13 -9.44 7.91 3.00
CA ALA A 13 -8.25 8.43 2.34
C ALA A 13 -7.11 8.57 3.37
N ARG A 14 -5.97 7.95 3.10
CA ARG A 14 -4.74 8.09 3.91
C ARG A 14 -3.57 8.47 3.01
N ARG A 15 -2.66 9.29 3.52
CA ARG A 15 -1.40 9.58 2.82
C ARG A 15 -0.55 8.31 2.80
N ALA A 16 0.10 8.05 1.68
CA ALA A 16 0.97 6.90 1.49
C ALA A 16 2.19 7.29 0.65
N GLY A 17 3.35 6.73 1.00
CA GLY A 17 4.59 6.86 0.26
C GLY A 17 4.88 5.58 -0.53
N ARG A 18 5.41 5.72 -1.74
CA ARG A 18 5.89 4.61 -2.58
C ARG A 18 7.28 4.95 -3.10
N ALA A 19 8.21 4.01 -3.02
CA ALA A 19 9.59 4.20 -3.46
C ALA A 19 9.85 3.41 -4.75
N LEU A 20 10.40 4.08 -5.76
CA LEU A 20 10.99 3.44 -6.93
C LEU A 20 12.50 3.37 -6.71
N VAL A 21 12.99 2.20 -6.29
CA VAL A 21 14.42 1.95 -6.13
C VAL A 21 14.96 1.43 -7.44
N VAL A 22 15.90 2.16 -8.03
CA VAL A 22 16.55 1.82 -9.30
C VAL A 22 18.00 1.44 -9.02
N ASP A 23 18.45 0.32 -9.57
CA ASP A 23 19.86 -0.08 -9.49
C ASP A 23 20.68 0.42 -10.69
N GLY A 24 22.00 0.19 -10.66
CA GLY A 24 22.90 0.63 -11.74
C GLY A 24 22.69 -0.08 -13.09
N ALA A 25 21.75 -1.01 -13.18
CA ALA A 25 21.37 -1.71 -14.41
C ALA A 25 19.95 -1.32 -14.89
N ASP A 26 19.44 -0.18 -14.43
CA ASP A 26 18.10 0.34 -14.77
C ASP A 26 16.94 -0.60 -14.40
N ARG A 27 17.12 -1.44 -13.38
CA ARG A 27 16.05 -2.32 -12.85
C ARG A 27 15.36 -1.68 -11.67
N VAL A 28 14.06 -1.91 -11.54
CA VAL A 28 13.23 -1.41 -10.43
C VAL A 28 12.93 -2.53 -9.43
N LEU A 29 13.11 -2.25 -8.13
CA LEU A 29 12.63 -3.14 -7.08
C LEU A 29 11.11 -3.11 -6.97
N LEU A 30 10.47 -4.28 -7.07
CA LEU A 30 9.04 -4.48 -6.85
C LEU A 30 8.80 -5.63 -5.86
N ILE A 31 7.68 -5.59 -5.16
CA ILE A 31 7.21 -6.65 -4.26
C ILE A 31 6.09 -7.43 -4.97
N ARG A 32 6.17 -8.77 -4.95
CA ARG A 32 5.11 -9.65 -5.43
C ARG A 32 4.15 -9.94 -4.29
N GLY A 33 2.93 -9.45 -4.39
CA GLY A 33 1.82 -9.83 -3.52
C GLY A 33 0.93 -10.86 -4.18
N GLU A 34 0.16 -11.56 -3.37
CA GLU A 34 -0.92 -12.45 -3.79
C GLU A 34 -2.17 -12.06 -3.03
N ASP A 35 -3.34 -12.28 -3.62
CA ASP A 35 -4.61 -12.08 -2.92
C ASP A 35 -4.85 -13.28 -1.98
N PRO A 36 -4.79 -13.10 -0.65
CA PRO A 36 -5.01 -14.20 0.28
C PRO A 36 -6.45 -14.71 0.26
N ALA A 37 -7.41 -13.90 -0.21
CA ALA A 37 -8.81 -14.31 -0.34
C ALA A 37 -9.06 -15.10 -1.63
N ASP A 38 -8.19 -14.97 -2.64
CA ASP A 38 -8.30 -15.69 -3.90
C ASP A 38 -6.91 -15.94 -4.53
N PRO A 39 -6.21 -17.01 -4.11
CA PRO A 39 -4.89 -17.36 -4.64
C PRO A 39 -4.90 -17.67 -6.15
N SER A 40 -6.07 -17.97 -6.74
CA SER A 40 -6.19 -18.31 -8.15
C SER A 40 -6.03 -17.10 -9.08
N ARG A 41 -6.19 -15.87 -8.55
CA ARG A 41 -5.95 -14.62 -9.29
C ARG A 41 -4.50 -14.43 -9.71
N GLY A 42 -3.57 -15.17 -9.11
CA GLY A 42 -2.15 -14.99 -9.32
C GLY A 42 -1.60 -13.76 -8.60
N GLY A 43 -0.30 -13.55 -8.73
CA GLY A 43 0.41 -12.49 -8.04
C GLY A 43 0.37 -11.16 -8.79
N PHE A 44 0.42 -10.05 -8.03
CA PHE A 44 0.54 -8.70 -8.55
C PHE A 44 1.81 -8.03 -8.01
N TRP A 45 2.39 -7.12 -8.81
CA TRP A 45 3.60 -6.39 -8.44
C TRP A 45 3.29 -4.96 -8.01
N PHE A 46 3.94 -4.48 -6.95
CA PHE A 46 3.80 -3.11 -6.48
C PHE A 46 5.12 -2.54 -5.94
N PRO A 47 5.33 -1.21 -6.00
CA PRO A 47 6.48 -0.57 -5.39
C PRO A 47 6.45 -0.71 -3.85
N PRO A 48 7.62 -0.86 -3.20
CA PRO A 48 7.73 -0.79 -1.75
C PRO A 48 7.15 0.51 -1.17
N GLY A 49 6.60 0.45 0.05
CA GLY A 49 6.15 1.63 0.79
C GLY A 49 4.99 1.34 1.76
N GLY A 50 4.41 2.39 2.33
CA GLY A 50 3.43 2.28 3.40
C GLY A 50 2.54 3.50 3.56
N GLY A 51 1.71 3.48 4.61
CA GLY A 51 1.05 4.70 5.09
C GLY A 51 2.12 5.67 5.61
N VAL A 52 1.84 6.96 5.52
CA VAL A 52 2.66 7.99 6.15
C VAL A 52 1.98 8.35 7.46
N GLU A 53 2.71 8.20 8.57
CA GLU A 53 2.24 8.62 9.88
C GLU A 53 2.24 10.15 10.01
N ALA A 54 1.51 10.68 10.99
CA ALA A 54 1.21 12.12 11.05
C ALA A 54 2.47 13.01 11.18
N ASP A 55 3.53 12.48 11.78
CA ASP A 55 4.83 13.13 12.00
C ASP A 55 5.91 12.68 10.99
N GLU A 56 5.56 11.83 10.03
CA GLU A 56 6.45 11.40 8.95
C GLU A 56 6.36 12.36 7.74
N THR A 57 7.50 12.57 7.06
CA THR A 57 7.60 13.43 5.87
C THR A 57 7.69 12.63 4.58
#